data_AF-A0A1C6N6G5-F1
#
_entry.id   AF-A0A1C6N6G5-F1
#
_cell.length_a   1.000
_cell.length_b   1.000
_cell.length_c   1.000
_cell.angle_alpha   90.00
_cell.angle_beta   90.00
_cell.angle_gamma   90.00
#
_symmetry.space_group_name_H-M   'P 1'
#
loop_
_entity.id
_entity.type
_entity.pdbx_description
1 polymer ?
#
loop_
_entity_poly.entity_id
_entity_poly.type
_entity_poly.pdbx_seq_one_letter_code
_entity_poly.pdbx_strand_id
1 'polypeptide(L)'
;MKRPLAGVLATAFFGAVAVTAVAPAPAFAAEAPKAEAAGSAADTAARTAANAAAKAAAPDFAGTVALSNCSGSLVKMPESKASDPGLVLTNGHCREAGMPEPGQVIVDEDVKRNFTLLDAKGGDAGSLTSTKIAYGTMTDTDVALYELDATYEEIKNDTGIDPLEVQAEHPEEGTAMTVVSGYWKETFSCSIDAFVPELREDGWTMKDSIRYTKECETKGGTSGSPVIDDSSGKIVGINNTRNEDGEECTLNNPCEVDKDGKVTVHEGIAYGQQTHTLTSCIAAGNKVDLSLPDCKLPKP
;
A
#
# COMPACT_ATOMS: atom_id res chain seq x y z
N MET A 1 50.80 -27.28 14.28
CA MET A 1 51.51 -26.97 15.54
C MET A 1 50.48 -26.89 16.66
N LYS A 2 50.74 -27.69 17.71
CA LYS A 2 50.24 -27.75 19.08
C LYS A 2 49.08 -26.81 19.51
N ARG A 3 47.96 -27.43 19.92
CA ARG A 3 47.13 -27.00 21.08
C ARG A 3 47.89 -27.31 22.39
N PRO A 4 47.61 -26.65 23.54
CA PRO A 4 46.69 -27.27 24.53
C PRO A 4 45.91 -26.35 25.52
N LEU A 5 44.79 -26.89 26.02
CA LEU A 5 44.29 -27.03 27.43
C LEU A 5 44.02 -25.76 28.29
N ALA A 6 42.81 -25.52 28.84
CA ALA A 6 41.98 -26.23 29.85
C ALA A 6 42.23 -25.81 31.31
N GLY A 7 41.14 -25.59 32.05
CA GLY A 7 41.07 -25.53 33.53
C GLY A 7 40.06 -24.50 34.06
N VAL A 8 39.29 -24.66 35.15
CA VAL A 8 39.06 -25.73 36.14
C VAL A 8 37.72 -25.44 36.85
N LEU A 9 37.03 -26.49 37.31
CA LEU A 9 35.83 -26.54 38.18
C LEU A 9 36.00 -25.90 39.57
N ALA A 10 34.89 -25.50 40.20
CA ALA A 10 34.66 -25.77 41.62
C ALA A 10 33.16 -25.92 41.94
N THR A 11 32.81 -27.08 42.51
CA THR A 11 31.51 -27.51 43.03
C THR A 11 31.48 -27.38 44.56
N ALA A 12 30.25 -27.52 45.11
CA ALA A 12 29.88 -28.02 46.45
C ALA A 12 29.33 -26.99 47.45
N PHE A 13 28.37 -27.27 48.37
CA PHE A 13 27.50 -28.41 48.69
C PHE A 13 26.44 -27.88 49.71
N PHE A 14 25.21 -28.42 49.66
CA PHE A 14 24.28 -28.78 50.75
C PHE A 14 23.86 -27.82 51.89
N GLY A 15 22.54 -27.82 52.14
CA GLY A 15 21.94 -27.41 53.41
C GLY A 15 20.45 -27.76 53.48
N ALA A 16 20.14 -29.02 53.80
CA ALA A 16 18.80 -29.44 54.19
C ALA A 16 18.61 -29.24 55.70
N VAL A 17 17.53 -28.59 56.11
CA VAL A 17 17.05 -28.61 57.50
C VAL A 17 15.55 -28.88 57.47
N ALA A 18 15.17 -30.04 57.99
CA ALA A 18 13.80 -30.37 58.37
C ALA A 18 13.58 -29.96 59.83
N VAL A 19 12.46 -29.30 60.13
CA VAL A 19 11.94 -29.15 61.50
C VAL A 19 10.47 -29.57 61.50
N THR A 20 10.17 -30.45 62.44
CA THR A 20 8.90 -31.11 62.72
C THR A 20 7.83 -30.17 63.31
N ALA A 21 6.58 -30.55 63.05
CA ALA A 21 5.31 -29.91 63.36
C ALA A 21 5.04 -29.56 64.84
N VAL A 22 4.21 -28.52 65.06
CA VAL A 22 3.12 -28.51 66.06
C VAL A 22 1.96 -27.69 65.48
N ALA A 23 0.76 -28.27 65.44
CA ALA A 23 -0.49 -27.60 65.10
C ALA A 23 -1.17 -27.03 66.35
N PRO A 24 -1.86 -25.89 66.23
CA PRO A 24 -3.11 -25.65 66.94
C PRO A 24 -4.26 -25.41 65.97
N ALA A 25 -5.40 -26.03 66.26
CA ALA A 25 -6.70 -25.81 65.61
C ALA A 25 -7.38 -24.53 66.19
N PRO A 26 -8.51 -24.06 65.64
CA PRO A 26 -8.65 -22.71 65.09
C PRO A 26 -9.34 -21.73 66.05
N ALA A 27 -9.02 -20.44 65.93
CA ALA A 27 -9.87 -19.35 66.40
C ALA A 27 -10.70 -18.84 65.22
N PHE A 28 -12.01 -19.04 65.28
CA PHE A 28 -12.97 -18.46 64.34
C PHE A 28 -12.94 -16.93 64.43
N ALA A 29 -12.50 -16.29 63.35
CA ALA A 29 -12.85 -14.90 63.05
C ALA A 29 -13.68 -14.92 61.76
N ALA A 30 -14.93 -14.48 61.85
CA ALA A 30 -15.82 -14.38 60.70
C ALA A 30 -15.37 -13.24 59.79
N GLU A 31 -14.86 -13.55 58.61
CA GLU A 31 -14.67 -12.61 57.52
C GLU A 31 -15.92 -12.57 56.64
N ALA A 32 -16.39 -11.35 56.37
CA ALA A 32 -17.54 -11.06 55.53
C ALA A 32 -17.31 -11.54 54.08
N PRO A 33 -18.36 -11.93 53.33
CA PRO A 33 -18.20 -12.41 51.97
C PRO A 33 -17.76 -11.25 51.07
N LYS A 34 -16.56 -11.36 50.49
CA LYS A 34 -16.20 -10.59 49.30
C LYS A 34 -17.07 -11.11 48.15
N ALA A 35 -17.94 -10.24 47.66
CA ALA A 35 -18.72 -10.49 46.46
C ALA A 35 -17.78 -10.78 45.28
N GLU A 36 -17.87 -11.99 44.75
CA GLU A 36 -17.39 -12.30 43.41
C GLU A 36 -18.16 -11.42 42.42
N ALA A 37 -17.46 -10.48 41.79
CA ALA A 37 -18.04 -9.69 40.71
C ALA A 37 -18.32 -10.63 39.54
N ALA A 38 -19.59 -11.02 39.40
CA ALA A 38 -20.12 -11.65 38.20
C ALA A 38 -19.86 -10.69 37.02
N GLY A 39 -18.89 -11.01 36.18
CA GLY A 39 -18.74 -10.39 34.87
C GLY A 39 -20.04 -10.60 34.11
N SER A 40 -20.77 -9.51 33.86
CA SER A 40 -22.05 -9.54 33.16
C SER A 40 -21.88 -10.17 31.78
N ALA A 41 -22.84 -10.98 31.35
CA ALA A 41 -22.91 -11.52 29.99
C ALA A 41 -22.86 -10.41 28.90
N ALA A 42 -23.14 -9.15 29.27
CA ALA A 42 -22.95 -7.99 28.41
C ALA A 42 -21.47 -7.68 28.11
N ASP A 43 -20.55 -7.97 29.04
CA ASP A 43 -19.11 -7.75 28.89
C ASP A 43 -18.48 -8.82 27.98
N THR A 44 -19.02 -10.05 28.00
CA THR A 44 -18.68 -11.09 27.03
C THR A 44 -19.26 -10.79 25.65
N ALA A 45 -20.51 -10.32 25.57
CA ALA A 45 -21.16 -9.93 24.31
C ALA A 45 -20.44 -8.75 23.63
N ALA A 46 -20.01 -7.74 24.38
CA ALA A 46 -19.23 -6.61 23.89
C ALA A 46 -17.85 -7.03 23.38
N ARG A 47 -17.20 -8.01 24.04
CA ARG A 47 -15.91 -8.56 23.58
C ARG A 47 -16.04 -9.47 22.36
N THR A 48 -17.16 -10.17 22.16
CA THR A 48 -17.45 -10.88 20.90
C THR A 48 -17.89 -9.97 19.77
N ALA A 49 -18.56 -8.85 20.05
CA ALA A 49 -18.93 -7.85 19.04
C ALA A 49 -17.72 -7.01 18.57
N ALA A 50 -16.76 -6.72 19.46
CA ALA A 50 -15.51 -6.06 19.11
C ALA A 50 -14.56 -6.94 18.28
N ASN A 51 -14.77 -8.26 18.26
CA ASN A 51 -13.92 -9.23 17.54
C ASN A 51 -14.58 -9.77 16.26
N ALA A 52 -15.70 -9.18 15.86
CA ALA A 52 -16.38 -9.44 14.60
C ALA A 52 -16.51 -8.14 13.80
N ALA A 53 -15.41 -7.40 13.65
CA ALA A 53 -15.22 -6.64 12.43
C ALA A 53 -15.30 -7.69 11.31
N ALA A 54 -16.36 -7.66 10.51
CA ALA A 54 -16.45 -8.49 9.33
C ALA A 54 -15.13 -8.32 8.57
N LYS A 55 -14.35 -9.39 8.42
CA LYS A 55 -13.15 -9.37 7.60
C LYS A 55 -13.60 -8.77 6.27
N ALA A 56 -13.08 -7.58 5.93
CA ALA A 56 -13.43 -6.92 4.70
C ALA A 56 -13.24 -7.93 3.56
N ALA A 57 -14.18 -7.93 2.60
CA ALA A 57 -14.03 -8.79 1.44
C ALA A 57 -12.70 -8.44 0.76
N ALA A 58 -11.98 -9.46 0.27
CA ALA A 58 -10.76 -9.22 -0.48
C ALA A 58 -11.05 -8.25 -1.63
N PRO A 59 -10.17 -7.27 -1.91
CA PRO A 59 -10.37 -6.33 -3.00
C PRO A 59 -10.66 -7.05 -4.32
N ASP A 60 -11.67 -6.57 -5.04
CA ASP A 60 -12.06 -7.07 -6.36
C ASP A 60 -11.59 -6.12 -7.48
N PHE A 61 -12.01 -6.37 -8.73
CA PHE A 61 -11.56 -5.58 -9.88
C PHE A 61 -12.36 -4.30 -10.13
N ALA A 62 -13.45 -4.04 -9.40
CA ALA A 62 -14.31 -2.89 -9.66
C ALA A 62 -13.53 -1.58 -9.51
N GLY A 63 -13.64 -0.70 -10.51
CA GLY A 63 -12.90 0.57 -10.52
C GLY A 63 -11.45 0.44 -11.01
N THR A 64 -10.95 -0.78 -11.24
CA THR A 64 -9.65 -1.00 -11.89
C THR A 64 -9.77 -0.74 -13.40
N VAL A 65 -8.68 -0.33 -14.01
CA VAL A 65 -8.57 -0.05 -15.45
C VAL A 65 -7.56 -0.99 -16.10
N ALA A 66 -7.90 -1.49 -17.29
CA ALA A 66 -6.97 -2.19 -18.17
C ALA A 66 -6.45 -1.27 -19.28
N LEU A 67 -5.14 -1.33 -19.53
CA LEU A 67 -4.45 -0.69 -20.66
C LEU A 67 -3.83 -1.77 -21.55
N SER A 68 -3.11 -1.41 -22.61
CA SER A 68 -2.52 -2.36 -23.57
C SER A 68 -1.34 -3.18 -23.02
N ASN A 69 -0.64 -2.67 -22.01
CA ASN A 69 0.50 -3.32 -21.35
C ASN A 69 0.73 -2.78 -19.92
N CYS A 70 -0.30 -2.15 -19.34
CA CYS A 70 -0.31 -1.60 -17.99
C CYS A 70 -1.72 -1.75 -17.41
N SER A 71 -1.84 -1.42 -16.13
CA SER A 71 -3.09 -1.31 -15.40
C SER A 71 -3.27 0.12 -14.89
N GLY A 72 -4.43 0.41 -14.32
CA GLY A 72 -4.76 1.70 -13.74
C GLY A 72 -5.94 1.58 -12.79
N SER A 73 -6.45 2.71 -12.33
CA SER A 73 -7.69 2.78 -11.57
C SER A 73 -8.45 4.07 -11.85
N LEU A 74 -9.77 4.00 -11.87
CA LEU A 74 -10.63 5.17 -11.72
C LEU A 74 -10.57 5.56 -10.24
N VAL A 75 -10.04 6.75 -9.95
CA VAL A 75 -9.77 7.18 -8.58
C VAL A 75 -10.50 8.46 -8.21
N LYS A 76 -10.77 8.64 -6.92
CA LYS A 76 -11.18 9.92 -6.32
C LYS A 76 -10.27 10.28 -5.15
N MET A 77 -10.09 11.58 -4.94
CA MET A 77 -9.47 12.11 -3.74
C MET A 77 -10.52 12.21 -2.62
N PRO A 78 -10.12 12.33 -1.34
CA PRO A 78 -11.08 12.42 -0.22
C PRO A 78 -12.15 13.50 -0.41
N GLU A 79 -11.75 14.67 -0.93
CA GLU A 79 -12.62 15.84 -1.10
C GLU A 79 -13.30 15.92 -2.50
N SER A 80 -13.08 14.92 -3.36
CA SER A 80 -13.72 14.88 -4.69
C SER A 80 -15.24 14.71 -4.57
N LYS A 81 -15.97 15.43 -5.41
CA LYS A 81 -17.44 15.39 -5.50
C LYS A 81 -17.90 14.58 -6.69
N ALA A 82 -19.13 14.07 -6.66
CA ALA A 82 -19.71 13.31 -7.77
C ALA A 82 -19.74 14.10 -9.10
N SER A 83 -19.90 15.43 -9.02
CA SER A 83 -19.91 16.34 -10.17
C SER A 83 -18.52 16.71 -10.69
N ASP A 84 -17.45 16.29 -10.02
CA ASP A 84 -16.09 16.60 -10.47
C ASP A 84 -15.72 15.69 -11.66
N PRO A 85 -14.85 16.14 -12.59
CA PRO A 85 -14.31 15.29 -13.65
C PRO A 85 -13.64 14.04 -13.05
N GLY A 86 -13.89 12.89 -13.63
CA GLY A 86 -13.25 11.65 -13.20
C GLY A 86 -11.74 11.68 -13.41
N LEU A 87 -11.01 10.90 -12.63
CA LEU A 87 -9.56 10.77 -12.73
C LEU A 87 -9.17 9.31 -12.93
N VAL A 88 -8.25 9.04 -13.87
CA VAL A 88 -7.59 7.73 -13.97
C VAL A 88 -6.15 7.85 -13.52
N LEU A 89 -5.76 6.98 -12.60
CA LEU A 89 -4.41 6.86 -12.05
C LEU A 89 -3.68 5.66 -12.65
N THR A 90 -2.44 5.86 -13.07
CA THR A 90 -1.50 4.82 -13.49
C THR A 90 -0.05 5.30 -13.24
N ASN A 91 0.97 4.55 -13.66
CA ASN A 91 2.35 5.03 -13.59
C ASN A 91 2.67 6.04 -14.71
N GLY A 92 3.62 6.93 -14.44
CA GLY A 92 4.21 7.83 -15.44
C GLY A 92 4.86 7.05 -16.57
N HIS A 93 5.50 5.92 -16.28
CA HIS A 93 6.08 5.05 -17.32
C HIS A 93 5.03 4.36 -18.22
N CYS A 94 3.76 4.33 -17.82
CA CYS A 94 2.65 3.73 -18.59
C CYS A 94 2.03 4.68 -19.63
N ARG A 95 2.62 5.86 -19.85
CA ARG A 95 2.17 6.84 -20.87
C ARG A 95 2.42 6.32 -22.29
N GLU A 96 1.49 6.60 -23.19
CA GLU A 96 1.62 6.22 -24.62
C GLU A 96 2.74 6.98 -25.34
N ALA A 97 3.05 8.20 -24.89
CA ALA A 97 4.12 9.03 -25.44
C ALA A 97 5.53 8.61 -24.96
N GLY A 98 5.62 7.56 -24.13
CA GLY A 98 6.86 7.11 -23.51
C GLY A 98 7.07 7.62 -22.08
N MET A 99 8.11 7.09 -21.46
CA MET A 99 8.52 7.38 -20.09
C MET A 99 9.00 8.85 -19.98
N PRO A 100 8.50 9.63 -19.01
CA PRO A 100 9.09 10.94 -18.69
C PRO A 100 10.59 10.81 -18.38
N GLU A 101 11.40 11.70 -18.93
CA GLU A 101 12.85 11.75 -18.62
C GLU A 101 13.08 12.01 -17.13
N PRO A 102 14.23 11.62 -16.56
CA PRO A 102 14.59 11.99 -15.19
C PRO A 102 14.52 13.51 -14.98
N GLY A 103 13.78 13.94 -13.95
CA GLY A 103 13.51 15.36 -13.67
C GLY A 103 12.33 15.96 -14.44
N GLN A 104 11.72 15.24 -15.38
CA GLN A 104 10.61 15.74 -16.18
C GLN A 104 9.28 15.65 -15.42
N VAL A 105 8.53 16.75 -15.45
CA VAL A 105 7.16 16.84 -14.95
C VAL A 105 6.26 17.33 -16.07
N ILE A 106 5.16 16.62 -16.28
CA ILE A 106 4.12 16.92 -17.26
C ILE A 106 2.90 17.45 -16.51
N VAL A 107 2.37 18.58 -16.95
CA VAL A 107 1.16 19.22 -16.39
C VAL A 107 0.31 19.74 -17.53
N ASP A 108 -0.99 19.47 -17.47
CA ASP A 108 -1.99 19.94 -18.44
C ASP A 108 -1.65 19.65 -19.91
N GLU A 109 -1.14 18.44 -20.18
CA GLU A 109 -0.87 17.98 -21.55
C GLU A 109 -2.14 17.38 -22.17
N ASP A 110 -2.70 18.04 -23.19
CA ASP A 110 -3.86 17.55 -23.93
C ASP A 110 -3.59 16.17 -24.55
N VAL A 111 -4.36 15.17 -24.14
CA VAL A 111 -4.25 13.81 -24.66
C VAL A 111 -5.59 13.09 -24.57
N LYS A 112 -5.95 12.41 -25.65
CA LYS A 112 -7.10 11.51 -25.68
C LYS A 112 -6.62 10.08 -25.62
N ARG A 113 -6.85 9.45 -24.48
CA ARG A 113 -6.56 8.04 -24.23
C ARG A 113 -7.84 7.33 -23.82
N ASN A 114 -8.03 6.13 -24.35
CA ASN A 114 -9.13 5.26 -23.93
C ASN A 114 -8.64 4.27 -22.86
N PHE A 115 -9.53 3.98 -21.92
CA PHE A 115 -9.28 3.07 -20.80
C PHE A 115 -10.44 2.10 -20.69
N THR A 116 -10.16 0.80 -20.54
CA THR A 116 -11.23 -0.17 -20.23
C THR A 116 -11.44 -0.23 -18.73
N LEU A 117 -12.59 0.24 -18.25
CA LEU A 117 -13.02 0.15 -16.86
C LEU A 117 -13.57 -1.25 -16.57
N LEU A 118 -13.26 -1.77 -15.38
CA LEU A 118 -13.61 -3.14 -15.01
C LEU A 118 -14.72 -3.21 -13.97
N ASP A 119 -15.53 -4.27 -14.10
CA ASP A 119 -16.45 -4.72 -13.06
C ASP A 119 -15.72 -5.56 -11.99
N ALA A 120 -16.42 -5.91 -10.91
CA ALA A 120 -15.88 -6.70 -9.80
C ALA A 120 -15.26 -8.06 -10.21
N LYS A 121 -15.68 -8.64 -11.34
CA LYS A 121 -15.20 -9.93 -11.84
C LYS A 121 -14.07 -9.78 -12.87
N GLY A 122 -13.64 -8.55 -13.15
CA GLY A 122 -12.66 -8.23 -14.17
C GLY A 122 -13.25 -8.17 -15.58
N GLY A 123 -14.57 -8.20 -15.72
CA GLY A 123 -15.27 -7.98 -16.98
C GLY A 123 -15.21 -6.52 -17.42
N ASP A 124 -15.47 -6.26 -18.70
CA ASP A 124 -15.57 -4.90 -19.25
C ASP A 124 -16.87 -4.25 -18.77
N ALA A 125 -16.73 -3.14 -18.01
CA ALA A 125 -17.85 -2.33 -17.53
C ALA A 125 -18.10 -1.10 -18.41
N GLY A 126 -17.17 -0.74 -19.30
CA GLY A 126 -17.25 0.44 -20.15
C GLY A 126 -15.88 1.02 -20.52
N SER A 127 -15.89 2.02 -21.41
CA SER A 127 -14.70 2.77 -21.80
C SER A 127 -14.70 4.16 -21.17
N LEU A 128 -13.59 4.57 -20.59
CA LEU A 128 -13.34 5.95 -20.15
C LEU A 128 -12.44 6.65 -21.16
N THR A 129 -12.57 7.96 -21.29
CA THR A 129 -11.76 8.77 -22.21
C THR A 129 -11.14 9.96 -21.48
N SER A 130 -9.82 10.16 -21.62
CA SER A 130 -9.18 11.37 -21.09
C SER A 130 -9.35 12.56 -22.01
N THR A 131 -9.34 13.75 -21.41
CA THR A 131 -9.12 15.03 -22.11
C THR A 131 -7.65 15.44 -22.08
N LYS A 132 -6.96 15.13 -20.97
CA LYS A 132 -5.55 15.50 -20.73
C LYS A 132 -4.87 14.61 -19.70
N ILE A 133 -3.55 14.69 -19.65
CA ILE A 133 -2.74 14.36 -18.48
C ILE A 133 -2.75 15.58 -17.58
N ALA A 134 -3.43 15.50 -16.44
CA ALA A 134 -3.44 16.56 -15.45
C ALA A 134 -2.08 16.68 -14.73
N TYR A 135 -1.43 15.53 -14.48
CA TYR A 135 -0.09 15.47 -13.91
C TYR A 135 0.60 14.17 -14.32
N GLY A 136 1.91 14.20 -14.58
CA GLY A 136 2.69 12.98 -14.74
C GLY A 136 4.20 13.16 -14.54
N THR A 137 4.86 12.19 -13.90
CA THR A 137 6.31 12.20 -13.69
C THR A 137 6.83 10.81 -13.33
N MET A 138 8.14 10.61 -13.51
CA MET A 138 8.93 9.52 -12.93
C MET A 138 10.03 10.04 -11.98
N THR A 139 9.92 11.31 -11.57
CA THR A 139 10.86 11.96 -10.64
C THR A 139 10.31 11.85 -9.24
N ASP A 140 11.09 11.38 -8.26
CA ASP A 140 10.70 11.17 -6.85
C ASP A 140 9.52 10.20 -6.62
N THR A 141 8.76 9.87 -7.65
CA THR A 141 7.61 8.96 -7.68
C THR A 141 7.40 8.55 -9.15
N ASP A 142 6.42 7.70 -9.43
CA ASP A 142 6.09 7.26 -10.77
C ASP A 142 4.57 7.21 -10.95
N VAL A 143 4.02 8.28 -11.50
CA VAL A 143 2.58 8.51 -11.57
C VAL A 143 2.21 9.27 -12.83
N ALA A 144 1.07 8.91 -13.41
CA ALA A 144 0.31 9.72 -14.35
C ALA A 144 -1.16 9.76 -13.92
N LEU A 145 -1.70 10.97 -13.86
CA LEU A 145 -3.09 11.27 -13.53
C LEU A 145 -3.76 11.87 -14.77
N TYR A 146 -4.75 11.15 -15.30
CA TYR A 146 -5.53 11.55 -16.47
C TYR A 146 -6.86 12.15 -16.03
N GLU A 147 -7.18 13.35 -16.51
CA GLU A 147 -8.52 13.96 -16.33
C GLU A 147 -9.45 13.44 -17.42
N LEU A 148 -10.62 12.94 -17.04
CA LEU A 148 -11.62 12.37 -17.95
C LEU A 148 -12.54 13.43 -18.55
N ASP A 149 -13.22 13.07 -19.65
CA ASP A 149 -14.26 13.89 -20.26
C ASP A 149 -15.65 13.75 -19.61
N ALA A 150 -15.77 12.84 -18.63
CA ALA A 150 -16.97 12.57 -17.86
C ALA A 150 -16.73 12.77 -16.36
N THR A 151 -17.79 13.14 -15.63
CA THR A 151 -17.81 13.23 -14.17
C THR A 151 -17.98 11.85 -13.51
N TYR A 152 -17.70 11.74 -12.21
CA TYR A 152 -17.94 10.48 -11.50
C TYR A 152 -19.42 10.07 -11.50
N GLU A 153 -20.34 11.03 -11.42
CA GLU A 153 -21.78 10.76 -11.49
C GLU A 153 -22.18 10.16 -12.83
N GLU A 154 -21.68 10.71 -13.94
CA GLU A 154 -21.93 10.19 -15.29
C GLU A 154 -21.34 8.78 -15.45
N ILE A 155 -20.08 8.58 -15.05
CA ILE A 155 -19.42 7.27 -15.11
C ILE A 155 -20.20 6.22 -14.32
N LYS A 156 -20.64 6.55 -13.10
CA LYS A 156 -21.43 5.65 -12.27
C LYS A 156 -22.78 5.34 -12.91
N ASN A 157 -23.45 6.33 -13.48
CA ASN A 157 -24.74 6.12 -14.14
C ASN A 157 -24.63 5.20 -15.36
N ASP A 158 -23.54 5.33 -16.13
CA ASP A 158 -23.34 4.56 -17.36
C ASP A 158 -22.83 3.13 -17.10
N THR A 159 -21.97 2.96 -16.09
CA THR A 159 -21.24 1.70 -15.85
C THR A 159 -21.65 0.97 -14.58
N GLY A 160 -22.29 1.67 -13.63
CA GLY A 160 -22.57 1.16 -12.29
C GLY A 160 -21.35 1.11 -11.36
N ILE A 161 -20.18 1.60 -11.81
CA ILE A 161 -18.92 1.50 -11.07
C ILE A 161 -18.63 2.81 -10.33
N ASP A 162 -18.29 2.68 -9.04
CA ASP A 162 -17.80 3.77 -8.21
C ASP A 162 -16.27 3.94 -8.36
N PRO A 163 -15.73 5.17 -8.24
CA PRO A 163 -14.29 5.38 -8.18
C PRO A 163 -13.70 4.83 -6.88
N LEU A 164 -12.46 4.34 -6.96
CA LEU A 164 -11.68 3.92 -5.78
C LEU A 164 -11.13 5.16 -5.05
N GLU A 165 -11.24 5.19 -3.73
CA GLU A 165 -10.76 6.35 -2.95
C GLU A 165 -9.26 6.21 -2.62
N VAL A 166 -8.51 7.29 -2.86
CA VAL A 166 -7.11 7.40 -2.45
C VAL A 166 -7.01 7.71 -0.96
N GLN A 167 -6.15 6.98 -0.25
CA GLN A 167 -5.86 7.23 1.15
C GLN A 167 -5.06 8.54 1.31
N ALA A 168 -5.51 9.43 2.20
CA ALA A 168 -4.85 10.71 2.47
C ALA A 168 -3.58 10.58 3.33
N GLU A 169 -3.55 9.55 4.17
CA GLU A 169 -2.46 9.29 5.08
C GLU A 169 -1.45 8.31 4.46
N HIS A 170 -0.18 8.51 4.81
CA HIS A 170 0.89 7.57 4.51
C HIS A 170 0.53 6.18 5.09
N PRO A 171 0.66 5.08 4.34
CA PRO A 171 0.37 3.74 4.86
C PRO A 171 1.41 3.29 5.90
N GLU A 172 1.15 2.23 6.66
CA GLU A 172 2.08 1.74 7.68
C GLU A 172 2.78 0.45 7.24
N GLU A 173 4.00 0.22 7.74
CA GLU A 173 4.67 -1.08 7.57
C GLU A 173 3.79 -2.20 8.15
N GLY A 174 3.74 -3.34 7.47
CA GLY A 174 2.86 -4.46 7.83
C GLY A 174 1.40 -4.31 7.39
N THR A 175 1.01 -3.22 6.73
CA THR A 175 -0.33 -3.08 6.13
C THR A 175 -0.57 -4.23 5.14
N ALA A 176 -1.62 -5.01 5.37
CA ALA A 176 -2.08 -6.03 4.44
C ALA A 176 -2.70 -5.35 3.21
N MET A 177 -2.30 -5.79 2.03
CA MET A 177 -2.70 -5.14 0.79
C MET A 177 -2.88 -6.13 -0.35
N THR A 178 -3.64 -5.70 -1.35
CA THR A 178 -3.82 -6.42 -2.60
C THR A 178 -3.50 -5.52 -3.80
N VAL A 179 -2.63 -5.98 -4.68
CA VAL A 179 -2.39 -5.38 -6.00
C VAL A 179 -3.42 -5.94 -6.97
N VAL A 180 -4.22 -5.07 -7.61
CA VAL A 180 -5.31 -5.50 -8.51
C VAL A 180 -4.97 -5.17 -9.96
N SER A 181 -4.48 -6.15 -10.72
CA SER A 181 -4.06 -5.93 -12.12
C SER A 181 -5.22 -5.98 -13.09
N GLY A 182 -5.53 -4.81 -13.67
CA GLY A 182 -6.51 -4.68 -14.72
C GLY A 182 -6.08 -5.30 -16.04
N TYR A 183 -4.80 -5.27 -16.39
CA TYR A 183 -4.30 -5.90 -17.63
C TYR A 183 -4.46 -7.41 -17.60
N TRP A 184 -3.95 -8.05 -16.55
CA TRP A 184 -3.93 -9.50 -16.43
C TRP A 184 -5.23 -10.09 -15.89
N LYS A 185 -6.09 -9.27 -15.26
CA LYS A 185 -7.23 -9.74 -14.45
C LYS A 185 -6.77 -10.67 -13.34
N GLU A 186 -5.69 -10.29 -12.67
CA GLU A 186 -5.06 -11.04 -11.59
C GLU A 186 -4.91 -10.14 -10.35
N THR A 187 -5.05 -10.73 -9.17
CA THR A 187 -4.83 -10.06 -7.88
C THR A 187 -3.67 -10.69 -7.13
N PHE A 188 -2.87 -9.87 -6.45
CA PHE A 188 -1.70 -10.32 -5.68
C PHE A 188 -1.84 -9.80 -4.24
N SER A 189 -2.16 -10.67 -3.29
CA SER A 189 -2.30 -10.31 -1.87
C SER A 189 -0.99 -10.51 -1.13
N CYS A 190 -0.53 -9.49 -0.41
CA CYS A 190 0.72 -9.46 0.34
C CYS A 190 0.68 -8.39 1.44
N SER A 191 1.84 -7.85 1.84
CA SER A 191 1.89 -6.74 2.79
C SER A 191 3.00 -5.75 2.43
N ILE A 192 2.91 -4.55 2.99
CA ILE A 192 4.00 -3.58 2.97
C ILE A 192 5.09 -4.10 3.90
N ASP A 193 6.29 -4.39 3.37
CA ASP A 193 7.44 -4.83 4.16
C ASP A 193 8.18 -3.64 4.77
N ALA A 194 8.44 -2.61 3.97
CA ALA A 194 9.16 -1.41 4.38
C ALA A 194 8.93 -0.26 3.41
N PHE A 195 9.43 0.93 3.77
CA PHE A 195 9.54 2.06 2.87
C PHE A 195 11.01 2.32 2.52
N VAL A 196 11.31 2.32 1.22
CA VAL A 196 12.66 2.49 0.69
C VAL A 196 12.94 3.98 0.50
N PRO A 197 13.95 4.57 1.18
CA PRO A 197 14.24 6.00 1.08
C PRO A 197 14.46 6.46 -0.37
N GLU A 198 15.27 5.72 -1.12
CA GLU A 198 15.48 5.90 -2.55
C GLU A 198 15.43 4.54 -3.27
N LEU A 199 14.51 4.40 -4.21
CA LEU A 199 14.48 3.31 -5.17
C LEU A 199 15.02 3.83 -6.49
N ARG A 200 16.15 3.28 -6.95
CA ARG A 200 16.76 3.69 -8.22
C ARG A 200 16.58 2.62 -9.27
N GLU A 201 16.17 3.04 -10.46
CA GLU A 201 15.99 2.17 -11.61
C GLU A 201 16.47 2.91 -12.85
N ASP A 202 17.49 2.39 -13.52
CA ASP A 202 18.14 3.03 -14.66
C ASP A 202 18.50 4.50 -14.36
N GLY A 203 17.91 5.48 -15.07
CA GLY A 203 18.11 6.90 -14.83
C GLY A 203 17.22 7.52 -13.75
N TRP A 204 16.22 6.81 -13.23
CA TRP A 204 15.20 7.34 -12.34
C TRP A 204 15.51 7.09 -10.87
N THR A 205 15.11 8.04 -10.02
CA THR A 205 15.13 7.90 -8.57
C THR A 205 13.75 8.24 -8.05
N MET A 206 13.11 7.24 -7.45
CA MET A 206 11.85 7.35 -6.75
C MET A 206 12.15 7.37 -5.25
N LYS A 207 11.32 8.05 -4.47
CA LYS A 207 11.53 8.23 -3.04
C LYS A 207 10.40 7.58 -2.26
N ASP A 208 10.76 7.12 -1.07
CA ASP A 208 9.80 6.56 -0.11
C ASP A 208 8.94 5.45 -0.74
N SER A 209 9.56 4.61 -1.57
CA SER A 209 8.84 3.60 -2.34
C SER A 209 8.40 2.45 -1.44
N ILE A 210 7.21 1.92 -1.68
CA ILE A 210 6.65 0.81 -0.94
C ILE A 210 7.40 -0.46 -1.37
N ARG A 211 8.08 -1.14 -0.44
CA ARG A 211 8.59 -2.50 -0.67
C ARG A 211 7.55 -3.52 -0.28
N TYR A 212 7.33 -4.51 -1.12
CA TYR A 212 6.37 -5.57 -0.84
C TYR A 212 7.03 -6.75 -0.15
N THR A 213 6.24 -7.55 0.57
CA THR A 213 6.67 -8.89 0.97
C THR A 213 6.80 -9.81 -0.26
N LYS A 214 7.61 -10.87 -0.12
CA LYS A 214 8.03 -11.73 -1.23
C LYS A 214 6.88 -12.44 -1.96
N GLU A 215 5.73 -12.60 -1.31
CA GLU A 215 4.55 -13.27 -1.88
C GLU A 215 3.91 -12.45 -3.02
N CYS A 216 4.19 -11.15 -3.11
CA CYS A 216 3.71 -10.29 -4.19
C CYS A 216 4.54 -10.49 -5.47
N GLU A 217 4.26 -11.57 -6.19
CA GLU A 217 4.89 -11.92 -7.47
C GLU A 217 4.28 -11.14 -8.66
N THR A 218 4.29 -9.80 -8.57
CA THR A 218 3.84 -8.96 -9.68
C THR A 218 4.76 -9.12 -10.89
N LYS A 219 4.29 -8.76 -12.09
CA LYS A 219 4.98 -9.01 -13.37
C LYS A 219 4.73 -7.88 -14.36
N GLY A 220 5.52 -7.78 -15.43
CA GLY A 220 5.25 -6.81 -16.51
C GLY A 220 3.77 -6.84 -16.94
N GLY A 221 3.15 -5.67 -17.08
CA GLY A 221 1.69 -5.52 -17.28
C GLY A 221 0.89 -5.21 -16.02
N THR A 222 1.43 -5.54 -14.83
CA THR A 222 0.83 -5.14 -13.55
C THR A 222 1.17 -3.69 -13.16
N SER A 223 2.10 -3.03 -13.84
CA SER A 223 2.42 -1.63 -13.59
C SER A 223 1.20 -0.73 -13.72
N GLY A 224 1.03 0.21 -12.81
CA GLY A 224 -0.11 1.10 -12.73
C GLY A 224 -1.31 0.54 -11.96
N SER A 225 -1.26 -0.74 -11.55
CA SER A 225 -2.36 -1.35 -10.77
C SER A 225 -2.55 -0.62 -9.44
N PRO A 226 -3.79 -0.40 -8.98
CA PRO A 226 -4.03 0.07 -7.63
C PRO A 226 -3.50 -0.95 -6.61
N VAL A 227 -2.82 -0.43 -5.59
CA VAL A 227 -2.44 -1.15 -4.38
C VAL A 227 -3.47 -0.78 -3.32
N ILE A 228 -4.31 -1.73 -2.94
CA ILE A 228 -5.46 -1.49 -2.06
C ILE A 228 -5.14 -2.04 -0.67
N ASP A 229 -5.30 -1.23 0.37
CA ASP A 229 -5.29 -1.70 1.76
C ASP A 229 -6.53 -2.55 2.02
N ASP A 230 -6.29 -3.81 2.40
CA ASP A 230 -7.34 -4.81 2.59
C ASP A 230 -8.32 -4.43 3.71
N SER A 231 -7.89 -3.60 4.67
CA SER A 231 -8.71 -3.21 5.82
C SER A 231 -9.65 -2.04 5.51
N SER A 232 -9.17 -1.06 4.75
CA SER A 232 -9.91 0.17 4.44
C SER A 232 -10.58 0.14 3.06
N GLY A 233 -10.11 -0.71 2.14
CA GLY A 233 -10.52 -0.73 0.75
C GLY A 233 -10.04 0.48 -0.06
N LYS A 234 -9.13 1.29 0.48
CA LYS A 234 -8.59 2.49 -0.16
C LYS A 234 -7.28 2.20 -0.88
N ILE A 235 -6.97 3.01 -1.88
CA ILE A 235 -5.71 2.95 -2.60
C ILE A 235 -4.62 3.61 -1.76
N VAL A 236 -3.60 2.84 -1.40
CA VAL A 236 -2.40 3.29 -0.67
C VAL A 236 -1.19 3.47 -1.59
N GLY A 237 -1.24 2.90 -2.79
CA GLY A 237 -0.13 2.97 -3.74
C GLY A 237 -0.51 2.58 -5.17
N ILE A 238 0.49 2.66 -6.05
CA ILE A 238 0.44 2.21 -7.44
C ILE A 238 1.56 1.18 -7.61
N ASN A 239 1.23 -0.03 -8.06
CA ASN A 239 2.25 -1.04 -8.36
C ASN A 239 3.15 -0.55 -9.48
N ASN A 240 4.46 -0.62 -9.28
CA ASN A 240 5.41 0.15 -10.07
C ASN A 240 6.38 -0.75 -10.84
N THR A 241 7.30 -1.40 -10.13
CA THR A 241 8.42 -2.14 -10.72
C THR A 241 8.75 -3.35 -9.84
N ARG A 242 9.65 -4.22 -10.29
CA ARG A 242 10.23 -5.32 -9.51
C ARG A 242 11.65 -5.57 -9.96
N ASN A 243 12.49 -6.11 -9.09
CA ASN A 243 13.81 -6.56 -9.49
C ASN A 243 13.73 -7.96 -10.13
N GLU A 244 13.93 -8.06 -11.45
CA GLU A 244 13.65 -9.28 -12.21
C GLU A 244 14.80 -10.29 -12.22
N ASP A 245 16.03 -9.80 -12.31
CA ASP A 245 17.23 -10.58 -12.67
C ASP A 245 18.38 -10.44 -11.65
N GLY A 246 18.16 -9.71 -10.54
CA GLY A 246 19.19 -9.47 -9.54
C GLY A 246 20.25 -8.46 -9.98
N GLU A 247 19.99 -7.70 -11.05
CA GLU A 247 20.88 -6.62 -11.48
C GLU A 247 20.74 -5.39 -10.56
N GLU A 248 21.79 -4.55 -10.55
CA GLU A 248 21.86 -3.37 -9.70
C GLU A 248 21.45 -2.11 -10.47
N CYS A 249 20.27 -1.59 -10.13
CA CYS A 249 19.75 -0.31 -10.62
C CYS A 249 19.65 -0.23 -12.16
N THR A 250 19.44 -1.34 -12.86
CA THR A 250 19.17 -1.34 -14.33
C THR A 250 17.67 -1.33 -14.59
N LEU A 251 17.26 -1.13 -15.84
CA LEU A 251 15.85 -1.16 -16.21
C LEU A 251 15.23 -2.54 -15.90
N ASN A 252 14.06 -2.56 -15.25
CA ASN A 252 13.40 -3.72 -14.63
C ASN A 252 14.19 -4.37 -13.48
N ASN A 253 15.18 -3.67 -12.93
CA ASN A 253 16.03 -4.16 -11.85
C ASN A 253 16.33 -3.04 -10.86
N PRO A 254 15.31 -2.50 -10.19
CA PRO A 254 15.49 -1.45 -9.20
C PRO A 254 16.39 -1.92 -8.05
N CYS A 255 17.14 -0.97 -7.49
CA CYS A 255 17.95 -1.16 -6.30
C CYS A 255 17.49 -0.19 -5.19
N GLU A 256 17.66 -0.60 -3.95
CA GLU A 256 17.41 0.25 -2.79
C GLU A 256 18.67 1.02 -2.41
N VAL A 257 18.53 2.30 -2.11
CA VAL A 257 19.59 3.12 -1.53
C VAL A 257 19.15 3.66 -0.18
N ASP A 258 19.88 3.29 0.87
CA ASP A 258 19.58 3.75 2.22
C ASP A 258 20.10 5.18 2.48
N LYS A 259 19.75 5.72 3.65
CA LYS A 259 20.15 7.06 4.10
C LYS A 259 21.67 7.28 4.17
N ASP A 260 22.47 6.20 4.24
CA ASP A 260 23.93 6.25 4.30
C ASP A 260 24.55 6.02 2.91
N GLY A 261 23.71 5.87 1.86
CA GLY A 261 24.10 5.67 0.47
C GLY A 261 24.44 4.22 0.13
N LYS A 262 24.13 3.26 1.01
CA LYS A 262 24.39 1.84 0.72
C LYS A 262 23.33 1.32 -0.25
N VAL A 263 23.81 0.74 -1.35
CA VAL A 263 22.97 0.07 -2.35
C VAL A 263 22.70 -1.38 -1.93
N THR A 264 21.45 -1.81 -2.02
CA THR A 264 21.04 -3.21 -1.81
C THR A 264 20.12 -3.66 -2.95
N VAL A 265 20.31 -4.89 -3.41
CA VAL A 265 19.48 -5.53 -4.45
C VAL A 265 18.69 -6.67 -3.82
N HIS A 266 17.40 -6.73 -4.16
CA HIS A 266 16.48 -7.75 -3.70
C HIS A 266 15.80 -8.43 -4.90
N GLU A 267 16.47 -9.42 -5.48
CA GLU A 267 15.94 -10.19 -6.61
C GLU A 267 14.54 -10.76 -6.29
N GLY A 268 13.60 -10.53 -7.20
CA GLY A 268 12.21 -10.96 -7.12
C GLY A 268 11.30 -10.08 -6.26
N ILE A 269 11.81 -9.06 -5.58
CA ILE A 269 10.97 -8.14 -4.79
C ILE A 269 10.35 -7.07 -5.70
N ALA A 270 9.05 -6.85 -5.49
CA ALA A 270 8.25 -5.84 -6.15
C ALA A 270 8.08 -4.59 -5.29
N TYR A 271 7.84 -3.46 -5.96
CA TYR A 271 7.73 -2.15 -5.37
C TYR A 271 6.52 -1.39 -5.90
N GLY A 272 6.01 -0.47 -5.09
CA GLY A 272 4.97 0.48 -5.45
C GLY A 272 5.36 1.91 -5.10
N GLN A 273 4.64 2.87 -5.68
CA GLN A 273 4.77 4.28 -5.31
C GLN A 273 3.53 4.73 -4.54
N GLN A 274 3.74 5.54 -3.51
CA GLN A 274 2.66 6.00 -2.64
C GLN A 274 1.77 7.02 -3.34
N THR A 275 0.46 6.98 -3.04
CA THR A 275 -0.54 7.87 -3.65
C THR A 275 -0.97 9.01 -2.76
N HIS A 276 -0.71 8.94 -1.45
CA HIS A 276 -1.21 9.92 -0.48
C HIS A 276 -0.71 11.35 -0.77
N THR A 277 0.50 11.49 -1.35
CA THR A 277 1.09 12.78 -1.75
C THR A 277 0.23 13.54 -2.77
N LEU A 278 -0.53 12.83 -3.61
CA LEU A 278 -1.47 13.42 -4.58
C LEU A 278 -2.57 14.22 -3.88
N THR A 279 -3.05 13.75 -2.73
CA THR A 279 -4.19 14.37 -2.04
C THR A 279 -3.91 15.80 -1.57
N SER A 280 -2.64 16.12 -1.29
CA SER A 280 -2.18 17.47 -0.91
C SER A 280 -2.00 18.43 -2.09
N CYS A 281 -2.10 17.92 -3.32
CA CYS A 281 -1.83 18.64 -4.56
C CYS A 281 -3.06 18.77 -5.46
N ILE A 282 -4.22 18.24 -5.06
CA ILE A 282 -5.45 18.25 -5.84
C ILE A 282 -6.48 19.11 -5.13
N ALA A 283 -6.78 20.26 -5.72
CA ALA A 283 -7.79 21.20 -5.27
C ALA A 283 -9.21 20.78 -5.69
N ALA A 284 -10.19 21.56 -5.24
CA ALA A 284 -11.60 21.36 -5.58
C ALA A 284 -11.83 21.29 -7.11
N GLY A 285 -12.72 20.39 -7.54
CA GLY A 285 -12.95 20.14 -8.96
C GLY A 285 -11.89 19.26 -9.61
N ASN A 286 -11.16 18.46 -8.80
CA ASN A 286 -10.08 17.58 -9.24
C ASN A 286 -8.97 18.28 -10.02
N LYS A 287 -8.65 19.54 -9.64
CA LYS A 287 -7.63 20.33 -10.31
C LYS A 287 -6.29 20.18 -9.60
N VAL A 288 -5.27 19.75 -10.35
CA VAL A 288 -3.90 19.72 -9.85
C VAL A 288 -3.42 21.15 -9.62
N ASP A 289 -2.99 21.44 -8.40
CA ASP A 289 -2.41 22.72 -8.00
C ASP A 289 -1.13 22.48 -7.21
N LEU A 290 0.00 22.51 -7.94
CA LEU A 290 1.33 22.32 -7.37
C LEU A 290 1.81 23.52 -6.52
N SER A 291 1.03 24.60 -6.44
CA SER A 291 1.35 25.78 -5.63
C SER A 291 0.82 25.68 -4.20
N LEU A 292 -0.05 24.70 -3.91
CA LEU A 292 -0.55 24.45 -2.56
C LEU A 292 0.60 24.24 -1.56
N PRO A 293 0.50 24.79 -0.34
CA PRO A 293 1.61 24.84 0.61
C PRO A 293 2.11 23.46 1.04
N ASP A 294 1.19 22.50 1.12
CA ASP A 294 1.48 21.14 1.54
C ASP A 294 1.80 20.20 0.37
N CYS A 295 1.64 20.66 -0.87
CA CYS A 295 1.94 19.85 -2.04
C CYS A 295 3.44 19.54 -2.15
N LYS A 296 3.79 18.24 -2.13
CA LYS A 296 5.17 17.73 -2.20
C LYS A 296 5.53 17.10 -3.54
N LEU A 297 4.62 17.09 -4.51
CA LEU A 297 4.90 16.56 -5.83
C LEU A 297 5.98 17.39 -6.55
N PRO A 298 6.84 16.74 -7.37
CA PRO A 298 7.76 17.44 -8.26
C PRO A 298 7.07 18.49 -9.12
N LYS A 299 7.81 19.57 -9.40
CA LYS A 299 7.35 20.72 -10.20
C LYS A 299 8.16 20.84 -11.50
N PRO A 300 7.57 21.37 -12.59
CA PRO A 300 8.28 21.64 -13.84
C PRO A 300 9.45 22.60 -13.70
#